data_AF-A0A661EKC5-F1
#
_entry.id   AF-A0A661EKC5-F1
#
_cell.length_a   1.000
_cell.length_b   1.000
_cell.length_c   1.000
_cell.angle_alpha   90.00
_cell.angle_beta   90.00
_cell.angle_gamma   90.00
#
_symmetry.space_group_name_H-M   'P 1'
#
loop_
_entity.id
_entity.type
_entity.pdbx_description
1 polymer ?
#
loop_
_entity_poly.entity_id
_entity_poly.type
_entity_poly.pdbx_seq_one_letter_code
_entity_poly.pdbx_strand_id
1 'polypeptide(L)'
;DLSLRVWGKGMIDHTPENQPLRGMPEQLNGGQWHVGMGHGIPVATGVACMNSSPIHEAQIDASEFDYLALGHLHAMRDVSTTQTPAFFCGAPGPIQEDHGTWLMTTLEEGQPVDVQRIELDLNR
;
A
#
# COMPACT_ATOMS: atom_id res chain seq x y z
N ASP A 1 -20.82 6.75 10.90
CA ASP A 1 -20.32 5.58 10.15
C ASP A 1 -19.47 6.14 9.01
N LEU A 2 -18.30 5.54 8.75
CA LEU A 2 -17.36 6.02 7.73
C LEU A 2 -17.55 5.29 6.39
N SER A 3 -18.44 4.29 6.32
CA SER A 3 -18.60 3.44 5.13
C SER A 3 -17.26 2.92 4.61
N LEU A 4 -16.40 2.49 5.54
CA LEU A 4 -15.02 2.08 5.27
C LEU A 4 -14.80 0.65 5.74
N ARG A 5 -14.20 -0.15 4.88
CA ARG A 5 -13.64 -1.45 5.21
C ARG A 5 -12.13 -1.42 5.05
N VAL A 6 -11.44 -1.84 6.09
CA VAL A 6 -9.98 -1.99 6.06
C VAL A 6 -9.64 -3.47 6.13
N TRP A 7 -8.77 -3.92 5.22
CA TRP A 7 -8.21 -5.26 5.24
C TRP A 7 -6.69 -5.20 5.32
N GLY A 8 -6.09 -6.11 6.06
CA GLY A 8 -4.65 -6.31 6.06
C GLY A 8 -4.30 -7.67 6.64
N LYS A 9 -3.23 -8.25 6.12
CA LYS A 9 -2.68 -9.50 6.63
C LYS A 9 -1.44 -9.21 7.46
N GLY A 10 -1.49 -9.57 8.74
CA GLY A 10 -0.33 -9.46 9.64
C GLY A 10 0.83 -10.34 9.16
N MET A 11 2.05 -9.81 9.29
CA MET A 11 3.29 -10.56 9.09
C MET A 11 3.65 -11.30 10.37
N ILE A 12 3.78 -12.62 10.30
CA ILE A 12 4.18 -13.47 11.44
C ILE A 12 5.68 -13.73 11.38
N ASP A 13 6.17 -14.16 10.22
CA ASP A 13 7.58 -14.47 9.98
C ASP A 13 8.11 -13.78 8.71
N HIS A 14 9.39 -13.42 8.74
CA HIS A 14 10.09 -12.80 7.62
C HIS A 14 10.57 -13.83 6.59
N THR A 15 9.64 -14.51 5.93
CA THR A 15 9.97 -15.48 4.87
C THR A 15 9.37 -15.13 3.51
N PRO A 16 9.89 -15.68 2.40
CA PRO A 16 9.29 -15.52 1.06
C PRO A 16 7.86 -16.09 0.96
N GLU A 17 7.52 -17.08 1.77
CA GLU A 17 6.18 -17.69 1.81
C GLU A 17 5.13 -16.75 2.40
N ASN A 18 5.55 -15.73 3.17
CA ASN A 18 4.65 -14.71 3.67
C ASN A 18 4.19 -13.75 2.56
N GLN A 19 3.22 -14.16 1.76
CA GLN A 19 2.64 -13.29 0.72
C GLN A 19 1.68 -12.27 1.37
N PRO A 20 1.97 -10.96 1.37
CA PRO A 20 1.21 -9.97 2.14
C PRO A 20 -0.21 -9.74 1.63
N LEU A 21 -0.44 -9.87 0.32
CA LEU A 21 -1.77 -9.70 -0.29
C LEU A 21 -2.54 -11.02 -0.47
N ARG A 22 -1.96 -12.16 -0.07
CA ARG A 22 -2.62 -13.46 -0.24
C ARG A 22 -3.86 -13.56 0.64
N GLY A 23 -4.99 -13.90 0.03
CA GLY A 23 -6.28 -14.05 0.72
C GLY A 23 -7.00 -12.72 0.93
N MET A 24 -6.61 -11.66 0.22
CA MET A 24 -7.40 -10.44 0.14
C MET A 24 -8.84 -10.76 -0.29
N PRO A 25 -9.85 -10.14 0.32
CA PRO A 25 -11.23 -10.35 -0.06
C PRO A 25 -11.50 -9.72 -1.43
N GLU A 26 -12.42 -10.32 -2.19
CA GLU A 26 -12.98 -9.69 -3.38
C GLU A 26 -13.69 -8.38 -2.99
N GLN A 27 -13.74 -7.42 -3.91
CA GLN A 27 -14.50 -6.20 -3.70
C GLN A 27 -15.97 -6.57 -3.49
N LEU A 28 -16.54 -6.18 -2.35
CA LEU A 28 -17.96 -6.38 -2.11
C LEU A 28 -18.75 -5.24 -2.72
N ASN A 29 -19.75 -5.56 -3.53
CA ASN A 29 -20.75 -4.61 -3.99
C ASN A 29 -21.47 -3.98 -2.78
N GLY A 30 -21.34 -2.66 -2.55
CA GLY A 30 -21.99 -2.07 -1.39
C GLY A 30 -21.74 -0.60 -1.02
N GLY A 31 -21.12 0.22 -1.88
CA GLY A 31 -20.94 1.66 -1.60
C GLY A 31 -20.05 1.98 -0.39
N GLN A 32 -19.24 1.01 0.06
CA GLN A 32 -18.24 1.19 1.10
C GLN A 32 -16.86 1.27 0.45
N TRP A 33 -16.03 2.21 0.89
CA TRP A 33 -14.62 2.27 0.54
C TRP A 33 -13.89 1.03 1.05
N HIS A 34 -13.05 0.44 0.21
CA HIS A 34 -12.26 -0.74 0.50
C HIS A 34 -10.78 -0.39 0.47
N VAL A 35 -10.16 -0.32 1.65
CA VAL A 35 -8.76 0.04 1.82
C VAL A 35 -7.94 -1.17 2.24
N GLY A 36 -6.92 -1.50 1.47
CA GLY A 36 -5.98 -2.58 1.75
C GLY A 36 -4.73 -2.08 2.46
N MET A 37 -4.11 -2.95 3.26
CA MET A 37 -2.82 -2.70 3.90
C MET A 37 -1.88 -3.89 3.69
N GLY A 38 -0.64 -3.62 3.29
CA GLY A 38 0.40 -4.64 3.10
C GLY A 38 1.79 -4.16 3.52
N HIS A 39 2.67 -5.09 3.89
CA HIS A 39 4.06 -4.78 4.23
C HIS A 39 4.99 -5.78 3.54
N GLY A 40 5.87 -5.31 2.67
CA GLY A 40 6.71 -6.19 1.86
C GLY A 40 7.45 -5.49 0.72
N ILE A 41 7.98 -6.27 -0.21
CA ILE A 41 8.83 -5.78 -1.30
C ILE A 41 8.05 -5.82 -2.62
N PRO A 42 8.00 -4.74 -3.41
CA PRO A 42 7.31 -4.77 -4.70
C PRO A 42 8.05 -5.66 -5.69
N VAL A 43 7.29 -6.44 -6.45
CA VAL A 43 7.77 -7.34 -7.48
C VAL A 43 7.01 -7.08 -8.77
N ALA A 44 7.74 -6.66 -9.81
CA ALA A 44 7.15 -6.41 -11.13
C ALA A 44 6.62 -7.70 -11.76
N THR A 45 5.66 -7.55 -12.67
CA THR A 45 5.05 -8.68 -13.38
C THR A 45 6.09 -9.54 -14.10
N GLY A 46 6.00 -10.86 -13.95
CA GLY A 46 6.91 -11.83 -14.57
C GLY A 46 8.29 -11.95 -13.91
N VAL A 47 8.56 -11.20 -12.82
CA VAL A 47 9.81 -11.28 -12.08
C VAL A 47 9.69 -12.31 -10.95
N ALA A 48 10.62 -13.26 -10.92
CA ALA A 48 10.80 -14.16 -9.77
C ALA A 48 11.44 -13.38 -8.61
N CYS A 49 10.90 -13.54 -7.40
CA CYS A 49 11.42 -12.91 -6.20
C CYS A 49 11.73 -13.97 -5.15
N MET A 50 12.96 -13.94 -4.63
CA MET A 50 13.40 -14.79 -3.52
C MET A 50 13.47 -14.02 -2.20
N ASN A 51 13.12 -12.74 -2.20
CA ASN A 51 13.10 -11.92 -0.99
C ASN A 51 11.87 -12.24 -0.14
N SER A 52 11.97 -11.99 1.16
CA SER A 52 10.83 -12.15 2.06
C SER A 52 9.70 -11.18 1.73
N SER A 53 8.47 -11.65 1.88
CA SER A 53 7.25 -10.85 1.73
C SER A 53 7.07 -10.14 0.38
N PRO A 54 7.03 -10.89 -0.73
CA PRO A 54 6.83 -10.30 -2.06
C PRO A 54 5.39 -9.77 -2.23
N ILE A 55 5.27 -8.55 -2.75
CA ILE A 55 4.03 -7.92 -3.18
C ILE A 55 4.08 -7.80 -4.69
N HIS A 56 3.36 -8.66 -5.40
CA HIS A 56 3.39 -8.68 -6.85
C HIS A 56 2.46 -7.63 -7.46
N GLU A 57 2.94 -6.93 -8.49
CA GLU A 57 2.15 -5.96 -9.26
C GLU A 57 0.81 -6.54 -9.75
N ALA A 58 0.82 -7.78 -10.26
CA ALA A 58 -0.41 -8.46 -10.68
C ALA A 58 -1.43 -8.68 -9.54
N GLN A 59 -0.96 -8.79 -8.29
CA GLN A 59 -1.85 -8.85 -7.12
C GLN A 59 -2.40 -7.48 -6.74
N ILE A 60 -1.62 -6.41 -6.96
CA ILE A 60 -2.10 -5.03 -6.76
C ILE A 60 -3.22 -4.77 -7.77
N ASP A 61 -3.00 -5.06 -9.05
CA ASP A 61 -3.99 -4.84 -10.12
C ASP A 61 -5.27 -5.65 -9.91
N ALA A 62 -5.15 -6.90 -9.46
CA ALA A 62 -6.31 -7.76 -9.18
C ALA A 62 -7.01 -7.46 -7.83
N SER A 63 -6.52 -6.52 -7.02
CA SER A 63 -7.05 -6.30 -5.67
C SER A 63 -8.30 -5.46 -5.62
N GLU A 64 -8.49 -4.58 -6.61
CA GLU A 64 -9.64 -3.68 -6.73
C GLU A 64 -9.92 -2.88 -5.43
N PHE A 65 -8.87 -2.65 -4.62
CA PHE A 65 -8.97 -1.73 -3.49
C PHE A 65 -9.11 -0.31 -4.03
N ASP A 66 -9.93 0.50 -3.36
CA ASP A 66 -10.01 1.93 -3.63
C ASP A 66 -8.69 2.62 -3.25
N TYR A 67 -7.95 2.07 -2.28
CA TYR A 67 -6.58 2.45 -1.98
C TYR A 67 -5.82 1.32 -1.30
N LEU A 68 -4.57 1.08 -1.70
CA LEU A 68 -3.70 0.09 -1.09
C LEU A 68 -2.48 0.77 -0.42
N ALA A 69 -2.50 0.80 0.91
CA ALA A 69 -1.42 1.35 1.72
C ALA A 69 -0.31 0.31 1.95
N LEU A 70 0.88 0.58 1.44
CA LEU A 70 2.02 -0.33 1.54
C LEU A 70 3.12 0.24 2.46
N GLY A 71 3.80 -0.66 3.16
CA GLY A 71 4.98 -0.36 3.97
C GLY A 71 6.13 -1.30 3.68
N HIS A 72 7.29 -1.02 4.29
CA HIS A 72 8.60 -1.70 4.19
C HIS A 72 9.65 -0.85 3.47
N LEU A 73 9.30 -0.23 2.36
CA LEU A 73 10.20 0.68 1.66
C LEU A 73 10.33 2.00 2.43
N HIS A 74 11.57 2.43 2.63
CA HIS A 74 11.88 3.69 3.31
C HIS A 74 11.72 4.92 2.41
N ALA A 75 11.77 4.73 1.09
CA ALA A 75 11.45 5.76 0.11
C ALA A 75 9.97 5.67 -0.27
N MET A 76 9.32 6.83 -0.40
CA MET A 76 7.98 6.91 -0.97
C MET A 76 8.01 6.38 -2.41
N ARG A 77 7.06 5.51 -2.75
CA ARG A 77 6.89 4.99 -4.12
C ARG A 77 5.43 4.86 -4.48
N ASP A 78 5.10 5.37 -5.66
CA ASP A 78 3.87 5.03 -6.36
C ASP A 78 4.07 3.68 -7.08
N VAL A 79 3.22 2.72 -6.77
CA VAL A 79 3.13 1.39 -7.42
C VAL A 79 1.70 1.12 -7.88
N SER A 80 0.95 2.19 -8.13
CA SER A 80 -0.42 2.12 -8.62
C SER A 80 -0.49 1.38 -9.95
N THR A 81 -1.57 0.64 -10.11
CA THR A 81 -1.89 -0.11 -11.34
C THR A 81 -3.08 0.54 -12.01
N THR A 82 -3.61 -0.08 -13.08
CA THR A 82 -4.79 0.48 -13.75
C THR A 82 -6.02 0.44 -12.86
N GLN A 83 -6.16 -0.60 -12.02
CA GLN A 83 -7.34 -0.78 -11.17
C GLN A 83 -7.16 -0.27 -9.74
N THR A 84 -5.93 -0.23 -9.23
CA THR A 84 -5.70 0.03 -7.79
C THR A 84 -4.64 1.10 -7.58
N PRO A 85 -5.01 2.24 -6.96
CA PRO A 85 -4.08 3.20 -6.39
C PRO A 85 -3.29 2.56 -5.23
N ALA A 86 -1.97 2.49 -5.32
CA ALA A 86 -1.14 1.75 -4.37
C ALA A 86 0.18 2.46 -4.11
N PHE A 87 0.50 2.67 -2.83
CA PHE A 87 1.65 3.52 -2.47
C PHE A 87 2.41 2.97 -1.27
N PHE A 88 3.74 2.99 -1.38
CA PHE A 88 4.62 2.98 -0.23
C PHE A 88 4.77 4.40 0.30
N CYS A 89 4.43 4.64 1.57
CA CYS A 89 4.50 5.99 2.15
C CYS A 89 5.92 6.44 2.53
N GLY A 90 6.88 5.53 2.60
CA GLY A 90 8.24 5.81 3.06
C GLY A 90 8.37 5.71 4.59
N ALA A 91 9.55 6.05 5.09
CA ALA A 91 9.82 6.06 6.52
C ALA A 91 9.35 7.39 7.15
N PRO A 92 8.76 7.37 8.36
CA PRO A 92 8.31 8.57 9.07
C PRO A 92 9.47 9.39 9.66
N GLY A 93 10.71 8.97 9.45
CA GLY A 93 11.91 9.68 9.91
C GLY A 93 13.13 9.42 9.02
N PRO A 94 14.22 10.15 9.29
CA PRO A 94 15.40 10.21 8.46
C PRO A 94 16.13 8.86 8.48
N ILE A 95 16.30 8.27 7.31
CA ILE A 95 17.16 7.09 7.11
C ILE A 95 18.37 7.44 6.26
N GLN A 96 18.20 8.32 5.27
CA GLN A 96 19.28 8.91 4.46
C GLN A 96 19.14 10.42 4.27
N GLU A 97 17.92 10.96 4.36
CA GLU A 97 17.58 12.39 4.22
C GLU A 97 17.15 12.95 5.59
N ASP A 98 17.10 14.29 5.77
CA ASP A 98 16.78 14.93 7.06
C ASP A 98 15.27 15.05 7.38
N HIS A 99 14.40 14.33 6.64
CA HIS A 99 12.95 14.39 6.82
C HIS A 99 12.28 13.02 6.76
N GLY A 100 11.13 12.90 7.40
CA GLY A 100 10.22 11.77 7.28
C GLY A 100 9.16 12.00 6.20
N THR A 101 8.53 10.93 5.71
CA THR A 101 7.40 11.01 4.78
C THR A 101 6.18 10.28 5.33
N TRP A 102 5.00 10.85 5.11
CA TRP A 102 3.71 10.17 5.17
C TRP A 102 2.81 10.64 4.03
N LEU A 103 1.76 9.88 3.73
CA LEU A 103 0.80 10.20 2.69
C LEU A 103 -0.55 10.52 3.32
N MET A 104 -1.14 11.66 2.98
CA MET A 104 -2.55 11.96 3.24
C MET A 104 -3.35 11.52 2.02
N THR A 105 -4.33 10.64 2.21
CA THR A 105 -5.16 10.12 1.12
C THR A 105 -6.61 10.52 1.35
N THR A 106 -7.23 11.10 0.33
CA THR A 106 -8.65 11.49 0.32
C THR A 106 -9.41 10.62 -0.67
N LEU A 107 -10.48 9.97 -0.20
CA LEU A 107 -11.43 9.20 -1.00
C LEU A 107 -12.77 9.95 -1.02
N GLU A 108 -13.23 10.33 -2.20
CA GLU A 108 -14.49 11.05 -2.41
C GLU A 108 -15.26 10.43 -3.58
N GLU A 109 -16.58 10.29 -3.41
CA GLU A 109 -17.42 9.60 -4.39
C GLU A 109 -17.40 10.34 -5.73
N GLY A 110 -17.14 9.60 -6.81
CA GLY A 110 -17.05 10.15 -8.16
C GLY A 110 -15.78 10.98 -8.44
N GLN A 111 -14.85 11.07 -7.49
CA GLN A 111 -13.54 11.69 -7.69
C GLN A 111 -12.43 10.63 -7.77
N PRO A 112 -11.35 10.91 -8.52
CA PRO A 112 -10.11 10.15 -8.39
C PRO A 112 -9.56 10.24 -6.98
N VAL A 113 -8.82 9.22 -6.55
CA VAL A 113 -8.10 9.23 -5.27
C VAL A 113 -7.07 10.35 -5.27
N ASP A 114 -7.14 11.22 -4.27
CA ASP A 114 -6.14 12.28 -4.05
C ASP A 114 -5.11 11.80 -3.02
N VAL A 115 -3.83 11.83 -3.38
CA VAL A 115 -2.72 11.37 -2.54
C VAL A 115 -1.70 12.49 -2.42
N GLN A 116 -1.57 13.04 -1.22
CA GLN A 116 -0.65 14.14 -0.92
C GLN A 116 0.54 13.62 -0.11
N ARG A 117 1.75 13.84 -0.63
CA ARG A 117 2.98 13.63 0.13
C ARG A 117 3.14 14.75 1.14
N ILE A 118 3.29 14.38 2.40
CA ILE A 118 3.59 15.31 3.48
C ILE A 118 4.97 14.96 4.06
N GLU A 119 5.82 15.96 4.14
CA GLU A 119 7.15 15.84 4.75
C GLU A 119 7.09 16.25 6.21
N LEU A 120 7.71 15.44 7.06
CA LEU A 120 7.88 15.73 8.47
C LEU A 120 9.31 16.22 8.68
N ASP A 121 9.44 17.52 8.94
CA ASP A 121 10.70 18.11 9.41
C ASP A 121 10.90 17.70 10.87
N LEU A 122 11.85 16.82 11.13
CA LEU A 122 12.16 16.35 12.49
C LEU A 122 13.01 17.33 13.30
N ASN A 123 13.43 18.46 12.70
CA ASN A 123 14.21 19.49 13.38
C ASN A 123 13.33 20.62 13.95
N ARG A 124 12.00 20.45 13.97
CA ARG A 124 11.02 21.43 14.49
C ARG A 124 10.07 20.83 15.52
#